data_AF-A0A7L2TTE3-F1
#
_entry.id   AF-A0A7L2TTE3-F1
#
_cell.length_a   1.000
_cell.length_b   1.000
_cell.length_c   1.000
_cell.angle_alpha   90.00
_cell.angle_beta   90.00
_cell.angle_gamma   90.00
#
_symmetry.space_group_name_H-M   'P 1'
#
loop_
_entity.id
_entity.type
_entity.pdbx_description
1 polymer ?
#
loop_
_entity_poly.entity_id
_entity_poly.type
_entity_poly.pdbx_seq_one_letter_code
_entity_poly.pdbx_strand_id
1 'polypeptide(L)'
;DTAQSVKEKFGRKLYNALLKGEIPDLNKILDRDDITIMKRAIFSTQRQSLPPVTTHNMIDDSNDPILNTIRRIGLFNNRTDRVKVILHPEFLSSTSPLLPLDYEEFVRGCHLGVFPSYYEPWGYTPDTSSSFPLPSLCQNCLIFIYISPFYQNGNKCSGIYIVDRRFRSPDESCNQLTQFLYGFCQQNRRQRIIQRNRTERLSDLLDWRYLGR
;
A
#
# COMPACT_ATOMS: atom_id res chain seq x y z
N ASP A 1 10.21 -10.99 18.00
CA ASP A 1 10.49 -11.98 19.06
C ASP A 1 10.90 -11.38 20.40
N THR A 2 11.98 -10.57 20.48
CA THR A 2 12.40 -9.95 21.76
C THR A 2 11.27 -9.24 22.50
N ALA A 3 10.50 -8.38 21.81
CA ALA A 3 9.38 -7.66 22.40
C ALA A 3 8.28 -8.60 22.92
N GLN A 4 8.00 -9.70 22.21
CA GLN A 4 7.00 -10.69 22.61
C GLN A 4 7.44 -11.41 23.89
N SER A 5 8.70 -11.84 23.97
CA SER A 5 9.26 -12.48 25.16
C SER A 5 9.21 -11.56 26.39
N VAL A 6 9.62 -10.30 26.22
CA VAL A 6 9.58 -9.30 27.31
C VAL A 6 8.13 -9.04 27.74
N LYS A 7 7.18 -8.93 26.79
CA LYS A 7 5.76 -8.75 27.08
C LYS A 7 5.18 -9.90 27.90
N GLU A 8 5.52 -11.14 27.57
CA GLU A 8 5.03 -12.32 28.31
C GLU A 8 5.57 -12.37 29.73
N LYS A 9 6.86 -12.11 29.93
CA LYS A 9 7.46 -11.99 31.27
C LYS A 9 6.82 -10.86 32.08
N PHE A 10 6.66 -9.70 31.45
CA PHE A 10 6.03 -8.53 32.06
C PHE A 10 4.61 -8.86 32.51
N GLY A 11 3.81 -9.49 31.64
CA GLY A 11 2.43 -9.89 31.94
C GLY A 11 2.34 -10.83 33.14
N ARG A 12 3.24 -11.81 33.26
CA ARG A 12 3.29 -12.72 34.43
C ARG A 12 3.61 -11.97 35.73
N LYS A 13 4.60 -11.08 35.71
CA LYS A 13 4.97 -10.29 36.91
C LYS A 13 3.88 -9.30 37.31
N LEU A 14 3.25 -8.65 36.33
CA LEU A 14 2.10 -7.79 36.53
C LEU A 14 0.95 -8.54 37.20
N TYR A 15 0.60 -9.71 36.66
CA TYR A 15 -0.47 -10.56 37.22
C TYR A 15 -0.17 -10.96 38.67
N ASN A 16 1.06 -11.39 38.96
CA ASN A 16 1.47 -11.76 40.31
C ASN A 16 1.44 -10.60 41.31
N ALA A 17 1.79 -9.38 40.88
CA ALA A 17 1.72 -8.19 41.73
C ALA A 17 0.26 -7.83 42.07
N LEU A 18 -0.63 -7.87 41.07
CA LEU A 18 -2.05 -7.61 41.27
C LEU A 18 -2.72 -8.64 42.19
N LEU A 19 -2.37 -9.92 42.07
CA LEU A 19 -2.86 -10.96 42.99
C LEU A 19 -2.44 -10.73 44.45
N LYS A 20 -1.32 -10.04 44.67
CA LYS A 20 -0.84 -9.67 46.01
C LYS A 20 -1.41 -8.34 46.51
N GLY A 21 -2.22 -7.64 45.69
CA GLY A 21 -2.74 -6.31 46.01
C GLY A 21 -1.69 -5.20 45.93
N GLU A 22 -0.54 -5.45 45.29
CA GLU A 22 0.55 -4.48 45.14
C GLU A 22 0.42 -3.74 43.80
N ILE A 23 0.66 -2.42 43.82
CA ILE A 23 0.80 -1.65 42.58
C ILE A 23 2.19 -1.97 41.97
N PRO A 24 2.24 -2.51 40.74
CA PRO A 24 3.49 -2.87 40.11
C PRO A 24 4.37 -1.65 39.79
N ASP A 25 5.64 -1.69 40.20
CA ASP A 25 6.66 -0.71 39.83
C ASP A 25 7.44 -1.19 38.59
N LEU A 26 7.48 -0.38 37.53
CA LEU A 26 8.16 -0.70 36.27
C LEU A 26 9.63 -1.07 36.48
N ASN A 27 10.32 -0.39 37.41
CA ASN A 27 11.74 -0.63 37.69
C ASN A 27 11.99 -1.98 38.37
N LYS A 28 10.97 -2.54 39.02
CA LYS A 28 11.01 -3.88 39.64
C LYS A 28 10.53 -4.98 38.69
N ILE A 29 9.68 -4.63 37.72
CA ILE A 29 9.13 -5.60 36.78
C ILE A 29 10.11 -5.92 35.66
N LEU A 30 10.81 -4.91 35.12
CA LEU A 30 11.78 -5.09 34.06
C LEU A 30 13.15 -5.40 34.65
N ASP A 31 13.67 -6.59 34.36
CA ASP A 31 15.01 -6.98 34.82
C ASP A 31 16.09 -6.28 33.98
N ARG A 32 17.30 -6.15 34.54
CA ARG A 32 18.47 -5.63 33.80
C ARG A 32 18.75 -6.42 32.53
N ASP A 33 18.48 -7.72 32.54
CA ASP A 33 18.65 -8.59 31.38
C ASP A 33 17.66 -8.24 30.26
N ASP A 34 16.40 -7.97 30.59
CA ASP A 34 15.40 -7.56 29.61
C ASP A 34 15.78 -6.24 28.95
N ILE A 35 16.29 -5.27 29.73
CA ILE A 35 16.83 -4.01 29.22
C ILE A 35 18.01 -4.26 28.27
N THR A 36 18.89 -5.19 28.61
CA THR A 36 20.07 -5.51 27.80
C THR A 36 19.68 -6.13 26.46
N ILE A 37 18.73 -7.08 26.45
CA ILE A 37 18.26 -7.71 25.21
C ILE A 37 17.50 -6.69 24.35
N MET A 38 16.68 -5.81 24.95
CA MET A 38 16.02 -4.73 24.23
C MET A 38 17.03 -3.76 23.59
N LYS A 39 18.08 -3.35 24.32
CA LYS A 39 19.16 -2.51 23.78
C LYS A 39 19.88 -3.18 22.62
N ARG A 40 20.18 -4.48 22.71
CA ARG A 40 20.78 -5.26 21.61
C ARG A 40 19.89 -5.27 20.38
N ALA A 41 18.58 -5.49 20.56
CA ALA A 41 17.62 -5.46 19.45
C ALA A 41 17.57 -4.07 18.79
N ILE A 42 17.52 -2.98 19.57
CA ILE A 42 17.56 -1.60 19.04
C ILE A 42 18.86 -1.36 18.26
N PHE A 43 20.01 -1.78 18.79
CA PHE A 43 21.29 -1.59 18.12
C PHE A 43 21.34 -2.34 16.78
N SER A 44 20.80 -3.56 16.71
CA SER A 44 20.75 -4.35 15.46
C SER A 44 19.90 -3.74 14.35
N THR A 45 18.92 -2.87 14.68
CA THR A 45 18.07 -2.22 13.67
C THR A 45 18.63 -0.90 13.16
N GLN A 46 19.68 -0.37 13.79
CA GLN A 46 20.32 0.87 13.34
C GLN A 46 21.02 0.65 12.00
N ARG A 47 20.79 1.59 11.07
CA ARG A 47 21.41 1.61 9.75
C ARG A 47 21.91 3.02 9.44
N GLN A 48 23.06 3.09 8.78
CA GLN A 48 23.64 4.36 8.32
C GLN A 48 23.19 4.72 6.89
N SER A 49 22.81 3.72 6.09
CA SER A 49 22.29 3.92 4.74
C SER A 49 20.81 4.26 4.73
N LEU A 50 20.36 4.87 3.63
CA LEU A 50 18.94 5.08 3.36
C LEU A 50 18.25 3.74 3.06
N PRO A 51 16.94 3.63 3.30
CA PRO A 51 16.16 2.48 2.86
C PRO A 51 16.27 2.29 1.32
N PRO A 52 16.62 1.09 0.84
CA PRO A 52 16.80 0.86 -0.59
C PRO A 52 15.49 1.06 -1.36
N VAL A 53 15.61 1.44 -2.63
CA VAL A 53 14.46 1.61 -3.54
C VAL A 53 14.06 0.33 -4.26
N THR A 54 14.88 -0.72 -4.21
CA THR A 54 14.58 -2.05 -4.79
C THR A 54 14.83 -3.15 -3.75
N THR A 55 14.04 -4.22 -3.79
CA THR A 55 14.21 -5.37 -2.89
C THR A 55 15.19 -6.41 -3.42
N HIS A 56 15.47 -6.41 -4.73
CA HIS A 56 16.27 -7.43 -5.40
C HIS A 56 17.52 -6.83 -6.04
N ASN A 57 18.53 -7.69 -6.22
CA ASN A 57 19.70 -7.36 -7.01
C ASN A 57 19.35 -7.49 -8.49
N MET A 58 19.36 -6.37 -9.21
CA MET A 58 19.07 -6.34 -10.63
C MET A 58 20.28 -6.82 -11.43
N ILE A 59 20.04 -7.61 -12.47
CA ILE A 59 21.10 -8.05 -13.41
C ILE A 59 21.68 -6.86 -14.16
N ASP A 60 20.80 -5.99 -14.69
CA ASP A 60 21.18 -4.76 -15.37
C ASP A 60 20.54 -3.53 -14.69
N ASP A 61 21.02 -3.25 -13.47
CA ASP A 61 20.58 -2.12 -12.66
C ASP A 61 20.73 -0.76 -13.35
N SER A 62 21.76 -0.62 -14.19
CA SER A 62 22.15 0.65 -14.81
C SER A 62 21.29 1.00 -16.02
N ASN A 63 20.71 0.02 -16.71
CA ASN A 63 19.80 0.26 -17.84
C ASN A 63 18.32 0.05 -17.49
N ASP A 64 18.00 -0.40 -16.27
CA ASP A 64 16.61 -0.57 -15.84
C ASP A 64 15.84 0.77 -15.92
N PRO A 65 14.75 0.84 -16.69
CA PRO A 65 14.04 2.09 -16.95
C PRO A 65 13.34 2.64 -15.70
N ILE A 66 12.94 1.79 -14.75
CA ILE A 66 12.26 2.20 -13.52
C ILE A 66 13.28 2.82 -12.56
N LEU A 67 14.38 2.13 -12.31
CA LEU A 67 15.45 2.62 -11.43
C LEU A 67 16.11 3.87 -11.97
N ASN A 68 16.34 3.95 -13.29
CA ASN A 68 16.84 5.17 -13.92
C ASN A 68 15.86 6.34 -13.78
N THR A 69 14.55 6.08 -13.89
CA THR A 69 13.55 7.11 -13.64
C THR A 69 13.59 7.58 -12.19
N ILE A 70 13.66 6.67 -11.22
CA ILE A 70 13.77 6.98 -9.79
C ILE A 70 15.02 7.83 -9.49
N ARG A 71 16.17 7.45 -10.06
CA ARG A 71 17.42 8.22 -9.94
C ARG A 71 17.29 9.62 -10.54
N ARG A 72 16.70 9.73 -11.73
CA ARG A 72 16.50 11.00 -12.44
C ARG A 72 15.61 11.99 -11.67
N ILE A 73 14.57 11.50 -11.01
CA ILE A 73 13.64 12.35 -10.22
C ILE A 73 14.08 12.56 -8.77
N GLY A 74 15.13 11.87 -8.31
CA GLY A 74 15.71 12.05 -6.99
C GLY A 74 14.94 11.42 -5.82
N LEU A 75 14.12 10.38 -6.06
CA LEU A 75 13.35 9.71 -5.01
C LEU A 75 14.18 8.59 -4.34
N PHE A 76 15.02 8.96 -3.37
CA PHE A 76 15.95 8.03 -2.69
C PHE A 76 15.50 7.60 -1.29
N ASN A 77 14.21 7.76 -0.96
CA ASN A 77 13.65 7.48 0.36
C ASN A 77 14.32 8.28 1.50
N ASN A 78 14.76 9.51 1.23
CA ASN A 78 15.36 10.40 2.25
C ASN A 78 14.39 10.65 3.40
N ARG A 79 14.88 10.96 4.61
CA ARG A 79 14.01 11.19 5.77
C ARG A 79 12.95 12.29 5.54
N THR A 80 13.26 13.29 4.73
CA THR A 80 12.38 14.41 4.35
C THR A 80 11.32 14.04 3.33
N ASP A 81 11.52 12.97 2.55
CA ASP A 81 10.60 12.60 1.47
C ASP A 81 9.29 12.10 2.05
N ARG A 82 8.17 12.74 1.70
CA ARG A 82 6.83 12.31 2.16
C ARG A 82 6.28 11.12 1.39
N VAL A 83 6.83 10.84 0.21
CA VAL A 83 6.50 9.69 -0.62
C VAL A 83 7.72 8.78 -0.66
N LYS A 84 7.50 7.48 -0.46
CA LYS A 84 8.55 6.46 -0.51
C LYS A 84 8.29 5.54 -1.69
N VAL A 85 9.35 5.00 -2.26
CA VAL A 85 9.29 4.09 -3.41
C VAL A 85 10.00 2.79 -3.07
N ILE A 86 9.34 1.68 -3.40
CA ILE A 86 9.88 0.33 -3.30
C ILE A 86 9.52 -0.39 -4.59
N LEU A 87 10.53 -0.76 -5.36
CA LEU A 87 10.45 -1.63 -6.51
C LEU A 87 10.62 -3.07 -6.04
N HIS A 88 9.63 -3.90 -6.30
CA HIS A 88 9.68 -5.34 -6.06
C HIS A 88 9.59 -6.06 -7.41
N PRO A 89 10.73 -6.36 -8.06
CA PRO A 89 10.77 -6.92 -9.42
C PRO A 89 10.62 -8.45 -9.41
N GLU A 90 9.64 -8.96 -8.66
CA GLU A 90 9.28 -10.37 -8.58
C GLU A 90 7.77 -10.48 -8.36
N PHE A 91 7.17 -11.61 -8.74
CA PHE A 91 5.78 -11.87 -8.38
C PHE A 91 5.64 -12.10 -6.89
N LEU A 92 4.58 -11.56 -6.30
CA LEU A 92 4.26 -11.77 -4.90
C LEU A 92 3.89 -13.22 -4.64
N SER A 93 4.42 -13.76 -3.53
CA SER A 93 4.15 -15.11 -3.07
C SER A 93 4.16 -15.13 -1.55
N SER A 94 3.21 -15.85 -0.96
CA SER A 94 3.18 -16.21 0.47
C SER A 94 4.46 -16.90 0.96
N THR A 95 5.26 -17.49 0.06
CA THR A 95 6.55 -18.11 0.40
C THR A 95 7.74 -17.13 0.42
N SER A 96 7.55 -15.88 0.00
CA SER A 96 8.63 -14.89 -0.02
C SER A 96 9.10 -14.54 1.40
N PRO A 97 10.41 -14.56 1.68
CA PRO A 97 10.93 -14.21 3.00
C PRO A 97 10.81 -12.71 3.32
N LEU A 98 10.60 -11.86 2.30
CA LEU A 98 10.51 -10.40 2.46
C LEU A 98 9.05 -9.94 2.62
N LEU A 99 8.18 -10.40 1.74
CA LEU A 99 6.76 -10.05 1.69
C LEU A 99 5.94 -11.34 1.56
N PRO A 100 5.69 -12.06 2.66
CA PRO A 100 4.98 -13.34 2.65
C PRO A 100 3.47 -13.12 2.48
N LEU A 101 3.08 -12.61 1.32
CA LEU A 101 1.69 -12.33 0.95
C LEU A 101 1.47 -12.78 -0.50
N ASP A 102 0.33 -13.42 -0.74
CA ASP A 102 -0.11 -13.63 -2.11
C ASP A 102 -0.62 -12.30 -2.71
N TYR A 103 -0.64 -12.22 -4.04
CA TYR A 103 -1.02 -10.99 -4.75
C TYR A 103 -2.35 -10.41 -4.28
N GLU A 104 -3.38 -11.24 -4.07
CA GLU A 104 -4.69 -10.76 -3.62
C GLU A 104 -4.66 -10.18 -2.20
N GLU A 105 -3.89 -10.78 -1.29
CA GLU A 105 -3.75 -10.30 0.09
C GLU A 105 -3.05 -8.95 0.11
N PHE A 106 -2.01 -8.80 -0.71
CA PHE A 106 -1.31 -7.54 -0.89
C PHE A 106 -2.22 -6.44 -1.43
N VAL A 107 -3.00 -6.72 -2.48
CA VAL A 107 -3.98 -5.79 -3.04
C VAL A 107 -5.02 -5.38 -1.99
N ARG A 108 -5.54 -6.33 -1.20
CA ARG A 108 -6.48 -6.04 -0.11
C ARG A 108 -5.87 -5.19 1.01
N GLY A 109 -4.57 -5.31 1.24
CA GLY A 109 -3.81 -4.51 2.23
C GLY A 109 -3.48 -3.10 1.75
N CYS A 110 -3.50 -2.86 0.44
CA CYS A 110 -3.26 -1.55 -0.14
C CYS A 110 -4.47 -0.62 0.00
N HIS A 111 -4.25 0.69 -0.22
CA HIS A 111 -5.29 1.72 -0.11
C HIS A 111 -5.80 2.23 -1.46
N LEU A 112 -4.95 2.19 -2.49
CA LEU A 112 -5.23 2.74 -3.82
C LEU A 112 -4.36 2.00 -4.85
N GLY A 113 -4.98 1.47 -5.89
CA GLY A 113 -4.30 0.97 -7.09
C GLY A 113 -4.08 2.11 -8.09
N VAL A 114 -2.92 2.17 -8.75
CA VAL A 114 -2.60 3.24 -9.71
C VAL A 114 -2.08 2.62 -11.00
N PHE A 115 -2.90 2.66 -12.05
CA PHE A 115 -2.65 2.01 -13.35
C PHE A 115 -2.78 3.02 -14.51
N PRO A 116 -1.82 3.94 -14.68
CA PRO A 116 -1.87 4.98 -15.71
C PRO A 116 -1.36 4.44 -17.05
N SER A 117 -1.94 3.34 -17.53
CA SER A 117 -1.49 2.59 -18.71
C SER A 117 -1.67 3.38 -20.01
N TYR A 118 -0.66 3.41 -20.89
CA TYR A 118 -0.79 4.04 -22.21
C TYR A 118 -1.54 3.15 -23.21
N TYR A 119 -1.32 1.83 -23.14
CA TYR A 119 -1.98 0.83 -23.97
C TYR A 119 -2.40 -0.35 -23.10
N GLU A 120 -3.71 -0.47 -22.87
CA GLU A 120 -4.31 -1.54 -22.07
C GLU A 120 -5.69 -1.86 -22.68
N PRO A 121 -5.78 -2.86 -23.58
CA PRO A 121 -7.00 -3.11 -24.35
C PRO A 121 -8.21 -3.48 -23.49
N TRP A 122 -7.99 -4.20 -22.39
CA TRP A 122 -9.06 -4.62 -21.49
C TRP A 122 -8.87 -4.00 -20.11
N GLY A 123 -7.79 -4.37 -19.43
CA GLY A 123 -7.44 -3.86 -18.12
C GLY A 123 -7.80 -4.81 -16.98
N TYR A 124 -7.27 -6.03 -17.04
CA TYR A 124 -7.49 -7.04 -15.99
C TYR A 124 -6.96 -6.60 -14.62
N THR A 125 -5.93 -5.77 -14.55
CA THR A 125 -5.38 -5.30 -13.26
C THR A 125 -6.30 -4.26 -12.60
N PRO A 126 -6.81 -3.23 -13.31
CA PRO A 126 -7.95 -2.43 -12.89
C PRO A 126 -9.20 -3.23 -12.51
N ASP A 127 -9.57 -4.22 -13.33
CA ASP A 127 -10.77 -5.03 -13.18
C ASP A 127 -10.71 -5.91 -11.92
N THR A 128 -9.62 -6.67 -11.75
CA THR A 128 -9.35 -7.44 -10.53
C THR A 128 -9.27 -6.53 -9.30
N SER A 129 -8.65 -5.35 -9.40
CA SER A 129 -8.62 -4.38 -8.29
C SER A 129 -9.99 -3.81 -7.93
N SER A 130 -10.96 -3.83 -8.86
CA SER A 130 -12.36 -3.40 -8.66
C SER A 130 -13.25 -4.57 -8.21
N SER A 131 -12.91 -5.81 -8.56
CA SER A 131 -13.46 -7.03 -7.96
C SER A 131 -13.05 -7.16 -6.49
N PHE A 132 -11.94 -6.53 -6.10
CA PHE A 132 -11.58 -6.29 -4.72
C PHE A 132 -12.03 -4.89 -4.29
N PRO A 133 -12.27 -4.64 -3.00
CA PRO A 133 -12.63 -3.32 -2.53
C PRO A 133 -11.38 -2.44 -2.47
N LEU A 134 -10.79 -2.08 -3.61
CA LEU A 134 -9.64 -1.17 -3.69
C LEU A 134 -9.98 -0.04 -4.66
N PRO A 135 -10.04 1.22 -4.19
CA PRO A 135 -10.11 2.37 -5.09
C PRO A 135 -8.97 2.28 -6.13
N SER A 136 -9.26 2.58 -7.39
CA SER A 136 -8.29 2.45 -8.48
C SER A 136 -8.27 3.71 -9.35
N LEU A 137 -7.05 4.15 -9.68
CA LEU A 137 -6.77 5.19 -10.66
C LEU A 137 -6.48 4.52 -11.99
N CYS A 138 -7.38 4.68 -12.95
CA CYS A 138 -7.31 4.06 -14.26
C CYS A 138 -7.41 5.12 -15.37
N GLN A 139 -7.08 4.74 -16.60
CA GLN A 139 -7.32 5.56 -17.78
C GLN A 139 -8.67 5.21 -18.43
N ASN A 140 -9.07 5.98 -19.45
CA ASN A 140 -10.11 5.67 -20.43
C ASN A 140 -9.87 4.35 -21.21
N CYS A 141 -9.80 3.20 -20.53
CA CYS A 141 -9.71 1.87 -21.16
C CYS A 141 -11.11 1.37 -21.57
N LEU A 142 -11.17 0.44 -22.53
CA LEU A 142 -12.41 -0.03 -23.16
C LEU A 142 -13.42 -0.63 -22.15
N ILE A 143 -12.95 -1.37 -21.14
CA ILE A 143 -13.83 -1.89 -20.07
C ILE A 143 -14.49 -0.79 -19.27
N PHE A 144 -13.76 0.31 -19.04
CA PHE A 144 -14.27 1.40 -18.22
C PHE A 144 -15.22 2.31 -19.00
N ILE A 145 -15.00 2.47 -20.31
CA ILE A 145 -15.97 3.11 -21.22
C ILE A 145 -17.31 2.36 -21.17
N TYR A 146 -17.30 1.02 -21.07
CA TYR A 146 -18.49 0.18 -20.93
C TYR A 146 -19.22 0.36 -19.59
N ILE A 147 -18.49 0.61 -18.50
CA ILE A 147 -19.08 0.87 -17.16
C ILE A 147 -19.52 2.34 -17.00
N SER A 148 -18.96 3.25 -17.81
CA SER A 148 -19.24 4.70 -17.74
C SER A 148 -20.72 5.13 -17.88
N PRO A 149 -21.62 4.40 -18.57
CA PRO A 149 -23.05 4.74 -18.60
C PRO A 149 -23.74 4.51 -17.24
N PHE A 150 -23.22 3.60 -16.42
CA PHE A 150 -23.70 3.37 -15.04
C PHE A 150 -23.14 4.41 -14.05
N TYR A 151 -22.17 5.21 -14.47
CA TYR A 151 -21.66 6.40 -13.78
C TYR A 151 -22.61 7.60 -13.99
N GLN A 152 -23.84 7.50 -13.49
CA GLN A 152 -24.71 8.68 -13.47
C GLN A 152 -24.14 9.73 -12.48
N ASN A 153 -23.93 10.94 -13.01
CA ASN A 153 -23.67 12.19 -12.28
C ASN A 153 -22.28 12.46 -11.71
N GLY A 154 -21.20 12.18 -12.46
CA GLY A 154 -19.88 12.82 -12.22
C GLY A 154 -19.32 12.64 -10.80
N ASN A 155 -19.79 11.61 -10.09
CA ASN A 155 -19.52 11.44 -8.69
C ASN A 155 -18.12 10.83 -8.52
N LYS A 156 -17.14 11.64 -8.11
CA LYS A 156 -15.81 11.24 -7.59
C LYS A 156 -15.87 10.26 -6.39
N CYS A 157 -17.07 9.81 -6.03
CA CYS A 157 -17.47 9.14 -4.81
C CYS A 157 -17.51 7.61 -4.93
N SER A 158 -17.30 7.06 -6.12
CA SER A 158 -17.31 5.62 -6.42
C SER A 158 -15.96 4.92 -6.18
N GLY A 159 -14.88 5.70 -6.03
CA GLY A 159 -13.53 5.16 -5.83
C GLY A 159 -12.78 4.77 -7.10
N ILE A 160 -13.36 5.00 -8.28
CA ILE A 160 -12.63 4.91 -9.53
C ILE A 160 -12.33 6.33 -10.02
N TYR A 161 -11.06 6.58 -10.30
CA TYR A 161 -10.56 7.86 -10.76
C TYR A 161 -10.02 7.70 -12.18
N ILE A 162 -10.43 8.60 -13.07
CA ILE A 162 -10.12 8.47 -14.50
C ILE A 162 -9.19 9.59 -14.93
N VAL A 163 -7.98 9.23 -15.35
CA VAL A 163 -7.03 10.17 -15.93
C VAL A 163 -7.27 10.22 -17.45
N ASP A 164 -7.46 11.43 -17.97
CA ASP A 164 -7.57 11.65 -19.40
C ASP A 164 -6.17 11.76 -20.01
N ARG A 165 -5.83 10.81 -20.88
CA ARG A 165 -4.60 10.82 -21.69
C ARG A 165 -4.86 10.73 -23.19
N ARG A 166 -6.13 10.87 -23.63
CA ARG A 166 -6.50 10.84 -25.06
C ARG A 166 -6.60 12.25 -25.63
N PHE A 167 -7.16 13.18 -24.86
CA PHE A 167 -7.42 14.54 -25.31
C PHE A 167 -6.60 15.59 -24.56
N ARG A 168 -5.61 15.15 -23.78
CA ARG A 168 -4.72 16.00 -22.97
C ARG A 168 -3.27 15.70 -23.28
N SER A 169 -2.42 16.70 -23.09
CA SER A 169 -0.97 16.54 -23.16
C SER A 169 -0.43 15.67 -22.01
N PRO A 170 0.76 15.05 -22.15
CA PRO A 170 1.36 14.25 -21.09
C PRO A 170 1.48 15.00 -19.76
N ASP A 171 1.87 16.27 -19.79
CA ASP A 171 2.04 17.10 -18.59
C ASP A 171 0.69 17.38 -17.89
N GLU A 172 -0.37 17.65 -18.66
CA GLU A 172 -1.71 17.81 -18.11
C GLU A 172 -2.25 16.52 -17.49
N SER A 173 -2.00 15.37 -18.12
CA SER A 173 -2.34 14.06 -17.58
C SER A 173 -1.59 13.77 -16.28
N CYS A 174 -0.28 14.10 -16.22
CA CYS A 174 0.52 13.97 -15.01
C CYS A 174 -0.04 14.85 -13.89
N ASN A 175 -0.34 16.12 -14.17
CA ASN A 175 -0.93 17.04 -13.19
C ASN A 175 -2.30 16.55 -12.69
N GLN A 176 -3.14 16.02 -13.57
CA GLN A 176 -4.43 15.44 -13.19
C GLN A 176 -4.26 14.22 -12.26
N LEU A 177 -3.33 13.32 -12.58
CA LEU A 177 -3.01 12.18 -11.73
C LEU A 177 -2.53 12.64 -10.35
N THR A 178 -1.62 13.62 -10.30
CA THR A 178 -1.13 14.19 -9.05
C THR A 178 -2.26 14.80 -8.20
N GLN A 179 -3.20 15.50 -8.82
CA GLN A 179 -4.36 16.06 -8.13
C GLN A 179 -5.24 14.98 -7.50
N PHE A 180 -5.48 13.86 -8.20
CA PHE A 180 -6.23 12.74 -7.63
C PHE A 180 -5.50 12.08 -6.45
N LEU A 181 -4.20 11.83 -6.59
CA LEU A 181 -3.39 11.27 -5.51
C LEU A 181 -3.37 12.18 -4.29
N TYR A 182 -3.15 13.48 -4.49
CA TYR A 182 -3.15 14.47 -3.42
C TYR A 182 -4.51 14.56 -2.71
N GLY A 183 -5.60 14.60 -3.47
CA GLY A 183 -6.96 14.60 -2.93
C GLY A 183 -7.27 13.34 -2.13
N PHE A 184 -6.79 12.16 -2.56
CA PHE A 184 -6.93 10.92 -1.81
C PHE A 184 -6.17 10.97 -0.48
N CYS A 185 -4.94 11.50 -0.47
CA CYS A 185 -4.14 11.65 0.75
C CYS A 185 -4.78 12.58 1.78
N GLN A 186 -5.63 13.52 1.37
CA GLN A 186 -6.36 14.44 2.26
C GLN A 186 -7.59 13.80 2.93
N GLN A 187 -8.02 12.62 2.50
CA GLN A 187 -9.18 11.95 3.09
C GLN A 187 -8.90 11.47 4.52
N ASN A 188 -9.94 11.46 5.35
CA ASN A 188 -9.89 10.81 6.66
C ASN A 188 -10.19 9.30 6.54
N ARG A 189 -9.95 8.56 7.63
CA ARG A 189 -10.16 7.09 7.66
C ARG A 189 -11.60 6.69 7.34
N ARG A 190 -12.59 7.42 7.85
CA ARG A 190 -14.02 7.14 7.62
C ARG A 190 -14.38 7.31 6.14
N GLN A 191 -13.90 8.37 5.50
CA GLN A 191 -14.09 8.63 4.07
C GLN A 191 -13.49 7.50 3.22
N ARG A 192 -12.27 7.06 3.54
CA ARG A 192 -11.64 5.91 2.84
C ARG A 192 -12.45 4.63 2.97
N ILE A 193 -12.97 4.32 4.17
CA ILE A 193 -13.81 3.13 4.37
C ILE A 193 -15.11 3.21 3.56
N ILE A 194 -15.78 4.37 3.57
CA ILE A 194 -17.00 4.57 2.80
C ILE A 194 -16.72 4.43 1.30
N GLN A 195 -15.62 5.01 0.81
CA GLN A 195 -15.21 4.90 -0.59
C GLN A 195 -14.94 3.44 -0.96
N ARG A 196 -14.21 2.71 -0.11
CA ARG A 196 -13.91 1.29 -0.27
C ARG A 196 -15.17 0.43 -0.41
N ASN A 197 -16.14 0.61 0.47
CA ASN A 197 -17.42 -0.12 0.43
C ASN A 197 -18.26 0.23 -0.81
N ARG A 198 -18.09 1.43 -1.38
CA ARG A 198 -18.77 1.82 -2.63
C ARG A 198 -18.10 1.18 -3.84
N THR A 199 -16.78 1.13 -3.86
CA THR A 199 -16.02 0.45 -4.92
C THR A 199 -16.36 -1.04 -4.95
N GLU A 200 -16.48 -1.67 -3.78
CA GLU A 200 -16.93 -3.07 -3.67
C GLU A 200 -18.27 -3.30 -4.37
N ARG A 201 -19.26 -2.42 -4.18
CA ARG A 201 -20.58 -2.57 -4.82
C ARG A 201 -20.53 -2.47 -6.35
N LEU A 202 -19.46 -1.91 -6.91
CA LEU A 202 -19.27 -1.86 -8.36
C LEU A 202 -18.75 -3.18 -8.92
N SER A 203 -18.19 -4.07 -8.09
CA SER A 203 -17.73 -5.39 -8.55
C SER A 203 -18.87 -6.22 -9.16
N ASP A 204 -20.09 -6.05 -8.66
CA ASP A 204 -21.26 -6.78 -9.17
C ASP A 204 -21.53 -6.47 -10.66
N LEU A 205 -21.20 -5.25 -11.11
CA LEU A 205 -21.37 -4.85 -12.52
C LEU A 205 -20.31 -5.45 -13.45
N LEU A 206 -19.21 -5.96 -12.88
CA LEU A 206 -18.08 -6.56 -13.58
C LEU A 206 -18.18 -8.09 -13.65
N ASP A 207 -19.22 -8.68 -13.06
CA ASP A 207 -19.45 -10.13 -13.13
C ASP A 207 -19.78 -10.55 -14.58
N TRP A 208 -19.23 -11.69 -15.00
CA TRP A 208 -19.56 -12.36 -16.26
C TRP A 208 -21.06 -12.55 -16.49
N ARG A 209 -21.84 -12.65 -15.41
CA ARG A 209 -23.32 -12.70 -15.48
C ARG A 209 -23.93 -11.49 -16.18
N TYR A 210 -23.31 -10.31 -16.06
CA TYR A 210 -23.74 -9.06 -16.68
C TYR A 210 -23.00 -8.78 -17.99
N LEU A 211 -21.73 -9.20 -18.11
CA LEU A 211 -20.92 -8.98 -19.30
C LEU A 211 -21.22 -9.95 -20.46
N GLY A 212 -21.81 -11.11 -20.17
CA GLY A 212 -22.16 -12.13 -21.17
C GLY A 212 -23.52 -11.90 -21.86
N ARG A 213 -24.20 -10.78 -21.61
CA ARG A 213 -25.45 -10.37 -22.27
C ARG A 213 -25.19 -9.32 -23.32
#